data_AF-A0A1V5VSB2-F1
#
_entry.id   AF-A0A1V5VSB2-F1
#
_cell.length_a   1.000
_cell.length_b   1.000
_cell.length_c   1.000
_cell.angle_alpha   90.00
_cell.angle_beta   90.00
_cell.angle_gamma   90.00
#
_symmetry.space_group_name_H-M   'P 1'
#
loop_
_entity.id
_entity.type
_entity.pdbx_description
1 polymer ?
#
loop_
_entity_poly.entity_id
_entity_poly.type
_entity_poly.pdbx_seq_one_letter_code
_entity_poly.pdbx_strand_id
1 'polypeptide(L)'
;MCWKCGSHSTSFSLSIIIGCSPFEAEKMLREYSTSEIIQKRMTQKIRARASSIDLPGDKLQDRHKKYLIKRGFDPELIEAKYKIRGTGHIGEWAHRIIIPIFYEGRVVSFQSRDITGKAGLRYKTLEPEKEIMFHKHLLYNIDNCKKERAMLVEGVFDVWRFGDNVLSSFGTSLTKKQLRLLSDTFTKVFILFDPGREAQQAAKEVALYLNDTGTETELLLLDEGDPAEMKESEAIYLKKNLGL
;
A
#
# COMPACT_ATOMS: atom_id res chain seq x y z
N MET A 1 -2.95 -12.76 19.95
CA MET A 1 -2.92 -14.20 20.27
C MET A 1 -1.81 -14.45 21.28
N CYS A 2 -2.08 -15.18 22.37
CA CYS A 2 -1.04 -15.58 23.31
C CYS A 2 -0.38 -16.87 22.81
N TRP A 3 0.95 -16.91 22.76
CA TRP A 3 1.69 -18.07 22.26
C TRP A 3 1.63 -19.30 23.19
N LYS A 4 1.21 -19.12 24.44
CA LYS A 4 1.13 -20.20 25.45
C LYS A 4 -0.27 -20.79 25.62
N CYS A 5 -1.31 -19.95 25.52
CA CYS A 5 -2.69 -20.35 25.81
C CYS A 5 -3.69 -20.00 24.70
N GLY A 6 -3.20 -19.55 23.54
CA GLY A 6 -4.01 -19.33 22.35
C GLY A 6 -4.78 -18.02 22.37
N SER A 7 -5.93 -18.01 21.70
CA SER A 7 -6.80 -16.84 21.57
C SER A 7 -7.72 -16.72 22.78
N HIS A 8 -7.78 -15.53 23.37
CA HIS A 8 -8.73 -15.19 24.42
C HIS A 8 -9.66 -14.08 23.94
N SER A 9 -10.87 -14.04 24.50
CA SER A 9 -11.77 -12.92 24.23
C SER A 9 -11.18 -11.61 24.77
N THR A 10 -11.60 -10.50 24.18
CA THR A 10 -11.21 -9.15 24.61
C THR A 10 -11.65 -8.88 26.04
N SER A 11 -12.84 -9.35 26.43
CA SER A 11 -13.36 -9.25 27.81
C SER A 11 -12.50 -10.02 28.81
N PHE A 12 -12.09 -11.24 28.45
CA PHE A 12 -11.21 -12.05 29.29
C PHE A 12 -9.82 -11.44 29.42
N SER A 13 -9.26 -10.90 28.34
CA SER A 13 -7.95 -10.24 28.39
C SER A 13 -8.01 -8.97 29.25
N LEU A 14 -9.09 -8.20 29.13
CA LEU A 14 -9.30 -6.98 29.88
C LEU A 14 -9.55 -7.25 31.37
N SER A 15 -10.29 -8.32 31.70
CA SER A 15 -10.55 -8.70 33.10
C SER A 15 -9.27 -9.03 33.85
N ILE A 16 -8.30 -9.67 33.17
CA ILE A 16 -6.98 -9.97 33.74
C ILE A 16 -6.15 -8.71 33.95
N ILE A 17 -6.17 -7.77 33.01
CA ILE A 17 -5.38 -6.51 33.11
C ILE A 17 -5.93 -5.61 34.21
N ILE A 18 -7.25 -5.48 34.31
CA ILE A 18 -7.93 -4.58 35.25
C ILE A 18 -8.09 -5.23 36.63
N GLY A 19 -8.05 -6.57 36.71
CA GLY A 19 -8.28 -7.30 37.95
C GLY A 19 -9.75 -7.31 38.38
N CYS A 20 -10.67 -7.38 37.42
CA CYS A 20 -12.11 -7.44 37.67
C CYS A 20 -12.71 -8.75 37.14
N SER A 21 -13.99 -9.01 37.44
CA SER A 21 -14.66 -10.19 36.87
C SER A 21 -14.86 -10.05 35.36
N PRO A 22 -14.92 -11.16 34.59
CA PRO A 22 -15.22 -11.11 33.16
C PRO A 22 -16.54 -10.39 32.82
N PHE A 23 -17.52 -10.46 33.71
CA PHE A 23 -18.81 -9.76 33.58
C PHE A 23 -18.66 -8.24 33.73
N GLU A 24 -17.87 -7.77 34.71
CA GLU A 24 -17.56 -6.35 34.88
C GLU A 24 -16.72 -5.82 33.72
N ALA A 25 -15.72 -6.59 33.26
CA ALA A 25 -14.93 -6.25 32.09
C ALA A 25 -15.80 -6.16 30.82
N GLU A 26 -16.82 -7.01 30.68
CA GLU A 26 -17.76 -6.94 29.56
C GLU A 26 -18.70 -5.73 29.67
N LYS A 27 -19.13 -5.36 30.87
CA LYS A 27 -19.92 -4.15 31.12
C LYS A 27 -19.11 -2.89 30.80
N MET A 28 -17.85 -2.84 31.25
CA MET A 28 -16.89 -1.77 30.90
C MET A 28 -16.65 -1.72 29.39
N LEU A 29 -16.45 -2.88 28.75
CA LEU A 29 -16.35 -2.93 27.30
C LEU A 29 -17.59 -2.34 26.65
N ARG A 30 -18.82 -2.67 27.07
CA ARG A 30 -20.04 -2.08 26.49
C ARG A 30 -20.15 -0.57 26.73
N GLU A 31 -19.72 -0.09 27.89
CA GLU A 31 -19.77 1.32 28.28
C GLU A 31 -18.74 2.16 27.50
N TYR A 32 -17.53 1.64 27.28
CA TYR A 32 -16.47 2.29 26.51
C TYR A 32 -16.47 1.92 25.02
N SER A 33 -17.13 0.83 24.63
CA SER A 33 -17.43 0.44 23.25
C SER A 33 -18.71 1.10 22.78
N THR A 34 -19.01 2.32 23.27
CA THR A 34 -20.14 3.08 22.78
C THR A 34 -20.11 3.01 21.27
N SER A 35 -21.16 2.38 20.76
CA SER A 35 -21.47 2.31 19.35
C SER A 35 -21.39 3.70 18.74
N GLU A 36 -21.55 4.79 19.50
CA GLU A 36 -21.29 6.17 19.06
C GLU A 36 -19.84 6.52 18.72
N ILE A 37 -18.80 6.01 19.40
CA ILE A 37 -17.39 6.31 19.05
C ILE A 37 -16.99 5.50 17.82
N ILE A 38 -17.38 4.22 17.77
CA ILE A 38 -17.14 3.33 16.63
C ILE A 38 -18.00 3.77 15.43
N GLN A 39 -19.28 4.13 15.63
CA GLN A 39 -20.13 4.71 14.60
C GLN A 39 -19.63 6.09 14.21
N LYS A 40 -19.21 7.01 15.09
CA LYS A 40 -18.62 8.30 14.65
C LYS A 40 -17.39 8.08 13.76
N ARG A 41 -16.54 7.09 14.06
CA ARG A 41 -15.41 6.71 13.21
C ARG A 41 -15.83 5.99 11.91
N MET A 42 -16.86 5.14 11.94
CA MET A 42 -17.37 4.42 10.76
C MET A 42 -18.32 5.27 9.89
N THR A 43 -18.95 6.31 10.44
CA THR A 43 -19.94 7.19 9.77
C THR A 43 -19.39 8.54 9.37
N GLN A 44 -18.18 8.92 9.81
CA GLN A 44 -17.42 9.91 9.05
C GLN A 44 -17.16 9.28 7.68
N LYS A 45 -17.97 9.66 6.68
CA LYS A 45 -17.66 9.43 5.28
C LYS A 45 -16.26 10.03 5.07
N ILE A 46 -15.24 9.17 5.08
CA ILE A 46 -13.87 9.52 4.75
C ILE A 46 -13.94 10.11 3.35
N ARG A 47 -13.80 11.43 3.26
CA ARG A 47 -13.98 12.19 2.04
C ARG A 47 -12.71 12.98 1.84
N ALA A 48 -12.05 12.68 0.74
CA ALA A 48 -11.10 13.58 0.12
C ALA A 48 -11.81 14.91 -0.17
N ARG A 49 -11.18 16.02 0.20
CA ARG A 49 -11.77 17.37 0.19
C ARG A 49 -10.84 18.43 -0.38
N ALA A 50 -9.56 18.12 -0.55
CA ALA A 50 -8.62 19.10 -1.07
C ALA A 50 -8.89 19.36 -2.56
N SER A 51 -8.63 20.59 -3.00
CA SER A 51 -8.65 20.99 -4.42
C SER A 51 -7.26 20.99 -5.05
N SER A 52 -6.21 21.02 -4.22
CA SER A 52 -4.81 20.98 -4.63
C SER A 52 -3.98 20.28 -3.54
N ILE A 53 -2.85 19.70 -3.93
CA ILE A 53 -1.89 19.08 -3.01
C ILE A 53 -0.54 19.75 -3.20
N ASP A 54 -0.02 20.30 -2.11
CA ASP A 54 1.37 20.70 -2.04
C ASP A 54 2.22 19.49 -1.60
N LEU A 55 3.16 19.10 -2.46
CA LEU A 55 4.02 17.95 -2.19
C LEU A 55 5.20 18.41 -1.33
N PRO A 56 5.39 17.85 -0.12
CA PRO A 56 6.49 18.25 0.73
C PRO A 56 7.84 17.87 0.11
N GLY A 57 8.86 18.66 0.44
CA GLY A 57 10.22 18.45 -0.02
C GLY A 57 10.47 18.87 -1.47
N ASP A 58 11.70 18.66 -1.90
CA ASP A 58 12.25 19.09 -3.19
C ASP A 58 12.94 17.90 -3.87
N LYS A 59 13.97 18.16 -4.68
CA LYS A 59 14.80 17.13 -5.30
C LYS A 59 15.44 16.19 -4.27
N LEU A 60 15.73 14.97 -4.71
CA LEU A 60 16.40 13.98 -3.89
C LEU A 60 17.79 14.48 -3.44
N GLN A 61 17.95 14.66 -2.13
CA GLN A 61 19.25 14.88 -1.50
C GLN A 61 20.07 13.57 -1.40
N ASP A 62 21.37 13.68 -1.19
CA ASP A 62 22.32 12.55 -1.17
C ASP A 62 21.90 11.38 -0.28
N ARG A 63 21.28 11.66 0.88
CA ARG A 63 20.78 10.60 1.77
C ARG A 63 19.70 9.73 1.14
N HIS A 64 18.83 10.33 0.33
CA HIS A 64 17.77 9.62 -0.38
C HIS A 64 18.36 8.83 -1.55
N LYS A 65 19.31 9.43 -2.29
CA LYS A 65 20.02 8.76 -3.38
C LYS A 65 20.78 7.53 -2.88
N LYS A 66 21.57 7.66 -1.81
CA LYS A 66 22.26 6.53 -1.16
C LYS A 66 21.30 5.43 -0.72
N TYR A 67 20.13 5.79 -0.21
CA TYR A 67 19.09 4.83 0.17
C TYR A 67 18.56 4.03 -1.02
N LEU A 68 18.28 4.70 -2.15
CA LEU A 68 17.80 4.05 -3.37
C LEU A 68 18.90 3.19 -4.04
N ILE A 69 20.13 3.69 -4.11
CA ILE A 69 21.29 2.95 -4.65
C ILE A 69 21.51 1.66 -3.85
N LYS A 70 21.44 1.73 -2.51
CA LYS A 70 21.56 0.53 -1.65
C LYS A 70 20.48 -0.51 -1.94
N ARG A 71 19.35 -0.10 -2.50
CA ARG A 71 18.23 -0.97 -2.90
C ARG A 71 18.27 -1.35 -4.39
N GLY A 72 19.36 -1.01 -5.09
CA GLY A 72 19.55 -1.36 -6.50
C GLY A 72 18.67 -0.56 -7.45
N PHE A 73 18.38 0.70 -7.14
CA PHE A 73 17.67 1.63 -8.03
C PHE A 73 18.57 2.78 -8.45
N ASP A 74 18.40 3.23 -9.70
CA ASP A 74 18.93 4.50 -10.20
C ASP A 74 18.07 5.67 -9.67
N PRO A 75 18.60 6.52 -8.76
CA PRO A 75 17.82 7.60 -8.15
C PRO A 75 17.30 8.62 -9.16
N GLU A 76 18.09 8.97 -10.16
CA GLU A 76 17.77 9.95 -11.19
C GLU A 76 16.62 9.45 -12.07
N LEU A 77 16.64 8.17 -12.46
CA LEU A 77 15.56 7.55 -13.22
C LEU A 77 14.26 7.51 -12.42
N ILE A 78 14.31 7.09 -11.16
CA ILE A 78 13.11 7.01 -10.30
C ILE A 78 12.55 8.40 -10.01
N GLU A 79 13.41 9.39 -9.71
CA GLU A 79 13.00 10.79 -9.51
C GLU A 79 12.34 11.36 -10.76
N ALA A 80 12.94 11.16 -11.94
CA ALA A 80 12.40 11.67 -13.19
C ALA A 80 11.07 11.01 -13.57
N LYS A 81 10.96 9.69 -13.43
CA LYS A 81 9.79 8.91 -13.84
C LYS A 81 8.60 9.07 -12.88
N TYR A 82 8.83 8.88 -11.59
CA TYR A 82 7.77 8.83 -10.58
C TYR A 82 7.60 10.15 -9.81
N LYS A 83 8.39 11.18 -10.15
CA LYS A 83 8.36 12.52 -9.54
C LYS A 83 8.52 12.50 -8.01
N ILE A 84 9.27 11.52 -7.51
CA ILE A 84 9.53 11.40 -6.07
C ILE A 84 10.35 12.58 -5.57
N ARG A 85 10.12 12.96 -4.30
CA ARG A 85 10.79 14.10 -3.66
C ARG A 85 11.49 13.70 -2.38
N GLY A 86 12.53 14.43 -2.00
CA GLY A 86 13.26 14.23 -0.75
C GLY A 86 12.91 15.31 0.26
N THR A 87 12.59 14.92 1.49
CA THR A 87 12.31 15.88 2.57
C THR A 87 13.55 16.18 3.41
N GLY A 88 13.53 17.30 4.13
CA GLY A 88 14.53 17.75 5.09
C GLY A 88 14.64 16.88 6.36
N HIS A 89 15.33 17.40 7.37
CA HIS A 89 15.44 16.78 8.70
C HIS A 89 14.45 17.38 9.73
N ILE A 90 13.63 18.34 9.30
CA ILE A 90 12.65 19.06 10.12
C ILE A 90 11.26 18.88 9.50
N GLY A 91 10.24 18.89 10.35
CA GLY A 91 8.84 18.88 9.95
C GLY A 91 8.20 17.50 10.00
N GLU A 92 6.90 17.48 9.73
CA GLU A 92 6.06 16.28 9.82
C GLU A 92 6.53 15.11 8.94
N TRP A 93 7.19 15.44 7.83
CA TRP A 93 7.67 14.47 6.83
C TRP A 93 9.18 14.28 6.86
N ALA A 94 9.87 14.67 7.95
CA ALA A 94 11.33 14.61 8.04
C ALA A 94 11.91 13.23 7.70
N HIS A 95 13.03 13.23 6.98
CA HIS A 95 13.81 12.07 6.57
C HIS A 95 13.02 11.03 5.76
N ARG A 96 12.23 11.51 4.79
CA ARG A 96 11.40 10.65 3.94
C ARG A 96 11.57 10.96 2.46
N ILE A 97 11.35 9.93 1.66
CA ILE A 97 11.04 10.09 0.24
C ILE A 97 9.53 10.23 0.12
N ILE A 98 9.06 11.31 -0.50
CA ILE A 98 7.66 11.52 -0.87
C ILE A 98 7.41 10.85 -2.21
N ILE A 99 6.34 10.07 -2.28
CA ILE A 99 5.94 9.25 -3.42
C ILE A 99 4.54 9.72 -3.83
N PRO A 100 4.44 10.61 -4.82
CA PRO A 100 3.16 11.13 -5.28
C PRO A 100 2.29 10.03 -5.87
N ILE A 101 0.99 10.14 -5.66
CA ILE A 101 -0.02 9.25 -6.24
C ILE A 101 -0.73 10.04 -7.34
N PHE A 102 -0.57 9.57 -8.57
CA PHE A 102 -1.18 10.17 -9.75
C PHE A 102 -2.47 9.44 -10.12
N TYR A 103 -3.47 10.20 -10.55
CA TYR A 103 -4.68 9.71 -11.19
C TYR A 103 -5.11 10.72 -12.27
N GLU A 104 -5.31 10.25 -13.50
CA GLU A 104 -5.67 11.08 -14.66
C GLU A 104 -4.69 12.26 -14.88
N GLY A 105 -3.40 12.01 -14.67
CA GLY A 105 -2.31 12.98 -14.88
C GLY A 105 -2.15 14.00 -13.76
N ARG A 106 -2.93 13.90 -12.67
CA ARG A 106 -2.89 14.83 -11.53
C ARG A 106 -2.42 14.14 -10.27
N VAL A 107 -1.66 14.87 -9.43
CA VAL A 107 -1.32 14.40 -8.08
C VAL A 107 -2.58 14.49 -7.22
N VAL A 108 -3.06 13.36 -6.68
CA VAL A 108 -4.32 13.30 -5.92
C VAL A 108 -4.15 12.85 -4.46
N SER A 109 -3.00 12.27 -4.13
CA SER A 109 -2.51 12.00 -2.78
C SER A 109 -0.98 11.78 -2.84
N PHE A 110 -0.35 11.47 -1.72
CA PHE A 110 1.00 10.91 -1.68
C PHE A 110 1.15 9.95 -0.51
N GLN A 111 2.08 9.02 -0.65
CA GLN A 111 2.66 8.32 0.50
C GLN A 111 4.11 8.74 0.67
N SER A 112 4.72 8.30 1.76
CA SER A 112 6.11 8.58 2.06
C SER A 112 6.81 7.38 2.63
N ARG A 113 8.11 7.31 2.42
CA ARG A 113 8.97 6.23 2.91
C ARG A 113 10.07 6.79 3.78
N ASP A 114 10.15 6.31 5.03
CA ASP A 114 11.31 6.59 5.89
C ASP A 114 12.58 5.97 5.31
N ILE A 115 13.65 6.78 5.28
CA ILE A 115 14.97 6.36 4.81
C ILE A 115 15.94 6.06 5.95
N THR A 116 15.55 6.31 7.21
CA THR A 116 16.42 6.15 8.38
C THR A 116 16.31 4.77 9.02
N GLY A 117 15.17 4.09 8.88
CA GLY A 117 14.83 2.87 9.60
C GLY A 117 14.48 3.11 11.06
N LYS A 118 14.30 4.36 11.49
CA LYS A 118 14.08 4.74 12.89
C LYS A 118 12.69 5.33 13.15
N ALA A 119 11.96 5.70 12.11
CA ALA A 119 10.63 6.27 12.29
C ALA A 119 9.63 5.17 12.73
N GLY A 120 8.68 5.53 13.60
CA GLY A 120 7.64 4.60 14.07
C GLY A 120 6.76 4.04 12.94
N LEU A 121 6.68 4.74 11.81
CA LEU A 121 6.00 4.28 10.60
C LEU A 121 6.96 4.23 9.41
N ARG A 122 7.20 3.03 8.88
CA ARG A 122 8.03 2.83 7.67
C ARG A 122 7.42 3.54 6.46
N TYR A 123 6.10 3.43 6.29
CA TYR A 123 5.32 4.21 5.33
C TYR A 123 4.33 5.12 6.04
N LYS A 124 4.16 6.35 5.56
CA LYS A 124 3.15 7.29 6.05
C LYS A 124 2.41 7.90 4.87
N THR A 125 1.09 7.89 4.90
CA THR A 125 0.20 8.45 3.87
C THR A 125 -0.36 9.80 4.31
N LEU A 126 -0.80 10.61 3.35
CA LEU A 126 -1.55 11.84 3.63
C LEU A 126 -2.87 11.51 4.36
N GLU A 127 -3.32 12.39 5.24
CA GLU A 127 -4.63 12.21 5.90
C GLU A 127 -5.75 12.33 4.86
N PRO A 128 -6.79 11.47 4.91
CA PRO A 128 -7.82 11.42 3.88
C PRO A 128 -8.50 12.77 3.60
N GLU A 129 -8.68 13.61 4.62
CA GLU A 129 -9.30 14.94 4.50
C GLU A 129 -8.45 15.92 3.69
N LYS A 130 -7.13 15.70 3.63
CA LYS A 130 -6.17 16.50 2.88
C LYS A 130 -5.91 15.94 1.47
N GLU A 131 -6.50 14.81 1.12
CA GLU A 131 -6.39 14.22 -0.22
C GLU A 131 -7.41 14.85 -1.17
N ILE A 132 -7.11 14.83 -2.47
CA ILE A 132 -8.07 15.15 -3.55
C ILE A 132 -8.89 13.90 -3.88
N MET A 133 -8.25 12.73 -3.87
CA MET A 133 -8.91 11.43 -3.95
C MET A 133 -8.37 10.50 -2.88
N PHE A 134 -9.26 9.76 -2.24
CA PHE A 134 -8.86 8.87 -1.16
C PHE A 134 -7.94 7.76 -1.68
N HIS A 135 -6.69 7.70 -1.24
CA HIS A 135 -5.68 6.78 -1.81
C HIS A 135 -6.12 5.32 -1.74
N LYS A 136 -6.88 4.90 -0.71
CA LYS A 136 -7.42 3.54 -0.61
C LYS A 136 -8.48 3.19 -1.68
N HIS A 137 -8.88 4.14 -2.52
CA HIS A 137 -9.70 3.89 -3.71
C HIS A 137 -8.89 3.78 -5.00
N LEU A 138 -7.56 3.98 -4.93
CA LEU A 138 -6.65 4.05 -6.07
C LEU A 138 -5.61 2.95 -5.99
N LEU A 139 -4.88 2.75 -7.09
CA LEU A 139 -3.70 1.89 -7.14
C LEU A 139 -2.51 2.76 -7.55
N TYR A 140 -1.37 2.54 -6.90
CA TYR A 140 -0.17 3.27 -7.26
C TYR A 140 0.23 2.91 -8.70
N ASN A 141 0.69 3.91 -9.47
CA ASN A 141 1.20 3.76 -10.83
C ASN A 141 0.15 3.43 -11.93
N ILE A 142 -1.15 3.56 -11.63
CA ILE A 142 -2.21 3.30 -12.62
C ILE A 142 -2.07 4.16 -13.88
N ASP A 143 -1.68 5.42 -13.75
CA ASP A 143 -1.49 6.33 -14.89
C ASP A 143 -0.38 5.89 -15.86
N ASN A 144 0.56 5.06 -15.42
CA ASN A 144 1.62 4.49 -16.25
C ASN A 144 1.26 3.10 -16.82
N CYS A 145 0.01 2.66 -16.64
CA CYS A 145 -0.52 1.46 -17.25
C CYS A 145 -1.28 1.87 -18.52
N LYS A 146 -0.68 1.61 -19.68
CA LYS A 146 -1.22 2.02 -21.00
C LYS A 146 -1.75 0.85 -21.81
N LYS A 147 -1.53 -0.38 -21.35
CA LYS A 147 -2.05 -1.61 -21.96
C LYS A 147 -3.30 -2.05 -21.21
N GLU A 148 -4.10 -2.88 -21.86
CA GLU A 148 -5.25 -3.56 -21.24
C GLU A 148 -4.85 -4.64 -20.23
N ARG A 149 -3.54 -4.93 -20.14
CA ARG A 149 -2.97 -5.91 -19.21
C ARG A 149 -2.07 -5.22 -18.21
N ALA A 150 -2.13 -5.65 -16.94
CA ALA A 150 -1.28 -5.13 -15.89
C ALA A 150 -0.82 -6.20 -14.90
N MET A 151 0.24 -5.92 -14.15
CA MET A 151 0.67 -6.73 -13.01
C MET A 151 0.44 -6.00 -11.69
N LEU A 152 -0.25 -6.66 -10.76
CA LEU A 152 -0.50 -6.20 -9.41
C LEU A 152 0.58 -6.76 -8.46
N VAL A 153 1.28 -5.86 -7.77
CA VAL A 153 2.33 -6.15 -6.78
C VAL A 153 2.01 -5.52 -5.43
N GLU A 154 2.77 -5.83 -4.38
CA GLU A 154 2.45 -5.37 -3.02
C GLU A 154 2.85 -3.91 -2.76
N GLY A 155 4.04 -3.52 -3.23
CA GLY A 155 4.66 -2.26 -2.85
C GLY A 155 5.20 -1.44 -4.01
N VAL A 156 5.53 -0.19 -3.68
CA VAL A 156 6.08 0.79 -4.61
C VAL A 156 7.47 0.41 -5.15
N PHE A 157 8.26 -0.33 -4.38
CA PHE A 157 9.59 -0.76 -4.83
C PHE A 157 9.49 -1.85 -5.91
N ASP A 158 8.49 -2.73 -5.81
CA ASP A 158 8.19 -3.72 -6.85
C ASP A 158 7.81 -2.98 -8.15
N VAL A 159 6.92 -1.99 -8.04
CA VAL A 159 6.56 -1.14 -9.19
C VAL A 159 7.78 -0.46 -9.80
N TRP A 160 8.71 0.04 -9.00
CA TRP A 160 9.94 0.67 -9.51
C TRP A 160 10.88 -0.33 -10.17
N ARG A 161 10.89 -1.59 -9.71
CA ARG A 161 11.69 -2.66 -10.31
C ARG A 161 11.16 -3.06 -11.68
N PHE A 162 9.84 -3.13 -11.83
CA PHE A 162 9.20 -3.61 -13.06
C PHE A 162 8.77 -2.49 -14.04
N GLY A 163 8.50 -1.28 -13.55
CA GLY A 163 8.17 -0.12 -14.39
C GLY A 163 6.70 -0.05 -14.82
N ASP A 164 6.47 0.23 -16.11
CA ASP A 164 5.13 0.49 -16.67
C ASP A 164 4.23 -0.74 -16.70
N ASN A 165 2.91 -0.55 -16.72
CA ASN A 165 1.92 -1.63 -16.62
C ASN A 165 2.05 -2.50 -15.35
N VAL A 166 2.71 -1.98 -14.31
CA VAL A 166 2.79 -2.60 -12.99
C VAL A 166 2.28 -1.61 -11.96
N LEU A 167 1.43 -2.08 -11.07
CA LEU A 167 0.69 -1.26 -10.13
C LEU A 167 0.67 -1.94 -8.77
N SER A 168 0.65 -1.14 -7.70
CA SER A 168 0.66 -1.69 -6.34
C SER A 168 -0.51 -1.22 -5.52
N SER A 169 -0.84 -2.04 -4.52
CA SER A 169 -1.57 -1.57 -3.36
C SER A 169 -0.66 -0.64 -2.51
N PHE A 170 -1.19 -0.20 -1.36
CA PHE A 170 -0.44 0.59 -0.38
C PHE A 170 -0.03 -0.26 0.83
N GLY A 171 0.39 -1.51 0.59
CA GLY A 171 0.84 -2.46 1.62
C GLY A 171 -0.28 -2.97 2.55
N THR A 172 -1.52 -3.06 2.06
CA THR A 172 -2.67 -3.60 2.79
C THR A 172 -3.53 -4.43 1.84
N SER A 173 -4.44 -5.25 2.38
CA SER A 173 -5.50 -5.89 1.60
C SER A 173 -6.21 -4.88 0.69
N LEU A 174 -6.48 -5.28 -0.55
CA LEU A 174 -7.15 -4.42 -1.52
C LEU A 174 -8.57 -4.10 -1.05
N THR A 175 -8.98 -2.84 -1.24
CA THR A 175 -10.37 -2.45 -1.00
C THR A 175 -11.26 -2.86 -2.17
N LYS A 176 -12.57 -2.99 -1.93
CA LYS A 176 -13.55 -3.22 -3.00
C LYS A 176 -13.48 -2.20 -4.12
N LYS A 177 -13.09 -0.96 -3.83
CA LYS A 177 -12.94 0.09 -4.85
C LYS A 177 -11.68 -0.09 -5.68
N GLN A 178 -10.59 -0.55 -5.08
CA GLN A 178 -9.38 -0.92 -5.84
C GLN A 178 -9.63 -2.15 -6.72
N LEU A 179 -10.34 -3.14 -6.20
CA LEU A 179 -10.74 -4.32 -6.96
C LEU A 179 -11.63 -3.95 -8.15
N ARG A 180 -12.62 -3.09 -7.94
CA ARG A 180 -13.45 -2.56 -9.02
C ARG A 180 -12.66 -1.72 -10.02
N LEU A 181 -11.71 -0.91 -9.55
CA LEU A 181 -10.83 -0.15 -10.43
C LEU A 181 -10.02 -1.07 -11.34
N LEU A 182 -9.54 -2.20 -10.83
CA LEU A 182 -8.86 -3.21 -11.66
C LEU A 182 -9.80 -3.78 -12.73
N SER A 183 -10.98 -4.25 -12.33
CA SER A 183 -11.93 -4.89 -13.26
C SER A 183 -12.48 -3.92 -14.31
N ASP A 184 -12.65 -2.65 -13.96
CA ASP A 184 -13.15 -1.62 -14.87
C ASP A 184 -12.05 -1.15 -15.85
N THR A 185 -10.77 -1.38 -15.54
CA THR A 185 -9.62 -0.83 -16.31
C THR A 185 -8.88 -1.86 -17.17
N PHE A 186 -8.75 -3.10 -16.70
CA PHE A 186 -7.90 -4.11 -17.32
C PHE A 186 -8.71 -5.34 -17.75
N THR A 187 -8.35 -5.91 -18.90
CA THR A 187 -8.91 -7.18 -19.37
C THR A 187 -8.15 -8.38 -18.80
N LYS A 188 -6.86 -8.20 -18.47
CA LYS A 188 -6.03 -9.22 -17.82
C LYS A 188 -5.17 -8.65 -16.70
N VAL A 189 -5.14 -9.32 -15.56
CA VAL A 189 -4.30 -8.96 -14.41
C VAL A 189 -3.42 -10.14 -14.00
N PHE A 190 -2.11 -9.91 -13.92
CA PHE A 190 -1.17 -10.82 -13.30
C PHE A 190 -0.98 -10.41 -11.83
N ILE A 191 -0.95 -11.35 -10.89
CA ILE A 191 -0.72 -11.04 -9.48
C ILE A 191 0.61 -11.64 -9.06
N LEU A 192 1.53 -10.78 -8.63
CA LEU A 192 2.87 -11.16 -8.16
C LEU A 192 3.08 -10.58 -6.76
N PHE A 193 2.70 -11.36 -5.75
CA PHE A 193 2.85 -11.02 -4.33
C PHE A 193 3.99 -11.80 -3.70
N ASP A 194 4.42 -11.38 -2.51
CA ASP A 194 5.50 -12.03 -1.78
C ASP A 194 5.14 -13.51 -1.51
N PRO A 195 6.13 -14.42 -1.40
CA PRO A 195 5.87 -15.85 -1.20
C PRO A 195 5.25 -16.19 0.18
N GLY A 196 5.06 -15.19 1.06
CA GLY A 196 4.48 -15.37 2.39
C GLY A 196 3.04 -15.88 2.35
N ARG A 197 2.67 -16.72 3.33
CA ARG A 197 1.33 -17.35 3.40
C ARG A 197 0.18 -16.33 3.36
N GLU A 198 0.30 -15.22 4.07
CA GLU A 198 -0.74 -14.17 4.11
C GLU A 198 -0.87 -13.46 2.76
N ALA A 199 0.26 -13.13 2.13
CA ALA A 199 0.33 -12.54 0.80
C ALA A 199 -0.30 -13.47 -0.26
N GLN A 200 0.08 -14.75 -0.26
CA GLN A 200 -0.47 -15.74 -1.19
C GLN A 200 -1.96 -16.01 -0.99
N GLN A 201 -2.45 -15.93 0.26
CA GLN A 201 -3.88 -16.00 0.54
C GLN A 201 -4.61 -14.76 -0.02
N ALA A 202 -4.07 -13.56 0.19
CA ALA A 202 -4.63 -12.34 -0.38
C ALA A 202 -4.61 -12.35 -1.91
N ALA A 203 -3.56 -12.87 -2.54
CA ALA A 203 -3.47 -13.03 -3.99
C ALA A 203 -4.64 -13.87 -4.55
N LYS A 204 -4.95 -15.00 -3.89
CA LYS A 204 -6.08 -15.86 -4.26
C LYS A 204 -7.43 -15.16 -4.12
N GLU A 205 -7.63 -14.39 -3.05
CA GLU A 205 -8.87 -13.64 -2.83
C GLU A 205 -9.08 -12.57 -3.90
N VAL A 206 -8.01 -11.85 -4.28
CA VAL A 206 -8.05 -10.88 -5.38
C VAL A 206 -8.36 -11.60 -6.70
N ALA A 207 -7.70 -12.72 -6.99
CA ALA A 207 -7.94 -13.48 -8.21
C ALA A 207 -9.36 -14.00 -8.33
N LEU A 208 -9.96 -14.48 -7.24
CA LEU A 208 -11.37 -14.89 -7.23
C LEU A 208 -12.28 -13.73 -7.60
N TYR A 209 -12.11 -12.57 -6.97
CA TYR A 209 -12.91 -11.39 -7.28
C TYR A 209 -12.79 -10.94 -8.74
N LEU A 210 -11.56 -10.89 -9.27
CA LEU A 210 -11.30 -10.45 -10.63
C LEU A 210 -11.88 -11.42 -11.67
N ASN A 211 -11.73 -12.72 -11.45
CA ASN A 211 -12.35 -13.73 -12.31
C ASN A 211 -13.88 -13.66 -12.26
N ASP A 212 -14.49 -13.49 -11.09
CA ASP A 212 -15.94 -13.33 -10.92
C ASP A 212 -16.50 -12.09 -11.66
N THR A 213 -15.66 -11.09 -11.88
CA THR A 213 -16.02 -9.86 -12.61
C THR A 213 -15.62 -9.89 -14.09
N GLY A 214 -15.15 -11.05 -14.59
CA GLY A 214 -14.79 -11.26 -16.00
C GLY A 214 -13.40 -10.77 -16.40
N THR A 215 -12.55 -10.43 -15.44
CA THR A 215 -11.14 -10.06 -15.68
C THR A 215 -10.27 -11.32 -15.66
N GLU A 216 -9.58 -11.61 -16.77
CA GLU A 216 -8.66 -12.76 -16.84
C GLU A 216 -7.55 -12.58 -15.80
N THR A 217 -7.38 -13.54 -14.90
CA THR A 217 -6.40 -13.40 -13.80
C THR A 217 -5.44 -14.58 -13.73
N GLU A 218 -4.14 -14.26 -13.63
CA GLU A 218 -3.09 -15.26 -13.44
C GLU A 218 -2.29 -14.97 -12.16
N LEU A 219 -2.07 -16.00 -11.35
CA LEU A 219 -1.22 -15.93 -10.17
C LEU A 219 0.21 -16.32 -10.56
N LEU A 220 1.16 -15.43 -10.30
CA LEU A 220 2.58 -15.67 -10.48
C LEU A 220 3.20 -16.03 -9.13
N LEU A 221 4.02 -17.08 -9.12
CA LEU A 221 4.74 -17.54 -7.95
C LEU A 221 6.23 -17.33 -8.17
N LEU A 222 6.88 -16.72 -7.18
CA LEU A 222 8.34 -16.75 -7.08
C LEU A 222 8.74 -17.96 -6.26
N ASP A 223 9.81 -18.64 -6.70
CA ASP A 223 10.39 -19.73 -5.93
C ASP A 223 10.93 -19.22 -4.60
N GLU A 224 11.66 -18.09 -4.61
CA GLU A 224 12.20 -17.41 -3.43
C GLU A 224 12.35 -15.89 -3.69
N GLY A 225 12.41 -15.10 -2.61
CA GLY A 225 12.78 -13.67 -2.64
C GLY A 225 11.62 -12.68 -2.74
N ASP A 226 11.95 -11.40 -2.53
CA ASP A 226 11.06 -10.23 -2.69
C ASP A 226 11.12 -9.76 -4.16
N PRO A 227 9.98 -9.52 -4.85
CA PRO A 227 9.97 -9.05 -6.24
C PRO A 227 10.81 -7.79 -6.48
N ALA A 228 10.93 -6.88 -5.50
CA ALA A 228 11.75 -5.67 -5.61
C ALA A 228 13.26 -5.95 -5.68
N GLU A 229 13.71 -7.10 -5.17
CA GLU A 229 15.12 -7.52 -5.14
C GLU A 229 15.52 -8.33 -6.39
N MET A 230 14.56 -8.66 -7.26
CA MET A 230 14.82 -9.32 -8.53
C MET A 230 15.83 -8.54 -9.38
N LYS A 231 16.70 -9.25 -10.10
CA LYS A 231 17.63 -8.60 -11.03
C LYS A 231 16.85 -7.90 -12.13
N GLU A 232 17.34 -6.74 -12.57
CA GLU A 232 16.67 -5.94 -13.60
C GLU A 232 16.45 -6.73 -14.91
N SER A 233 17.43 -7.55 -15.32
CA SER A 233 17.30 -8.41 -16.51
C SER A 233 16.19 -9.46 -16.38
N GLU A 234 16.03 -10.05 -15.19
CA GLU A 234 14.98 -11.03 -14.90
C GLU A 234 13.60 -10.36 -14.88
N ALA A 235 13.51 -9.16 -14.28
CA ALA A 235 12.27 -8.39 -14.25
C ALA A 235 11.81 -7.97 -15.66
N ILE A 236 12.74 -7.54 -16.52
CA ILE A 236 12.48 -7.22 -17.93
C ILE A 236 12.03 -8.48 -18.69
N TYR A 237 12.72 -9.60 -18.48
CA TYR A 237 12.39 -10.87 -19.13
C TYR A 237 10.98 -11.36 -18.75
N LEU A 238 10.65 -11.33 -17.46
CA LEU A 238 9.33 -11.70 -16.96
C LEU A 238 8.25 -10.84 -17.62
N LYS A 239 8.38 -9.50 -17.58
CA LYS A 239 7.41 -8.61 -18.21
C LYS A 239 7.20 -8.86 -19.69
N LYS A 240 8.30 -9.09 -20.42
CA LYS A 240 8.24 -9.38 -21.85
C LYS A 240 7.40 -10.63 -22.12
N ASN A 241 7.56 -11.68 -21.32
CA ASN A 241 6.78 -12.92 -21.45
C ASN A 241 5.30 -12.71 -21.11
N LEU A 242 4.98 -11.81 -20.18
CA LEU A 242 3.60 -11.46 -19.82
C LEU A 242 2.94 -10.47 -20.81
N GLY A 243 3.72 -9.93 -21.76
CA GLY A 243 3.26 -8.91 -22.72
C GLY A 243 3.12 -7.51 -22.11
N LEU A 244 3.76 -7.24 -20.97
CA LEU A 244 3.70 -5.97 -20.22
C LEU A 244 4.72 -4.94 -20.66
#